data_AF-A0A5Q6PIR5-F1
#
_entry.id   AF-A0A5Q6PIR5-F1
#
_cell.length_a   1.000
_cell.length_b   1.000
_cell.length_c   1.000
_cell.angle_alpha   90.00
_cell.angle_beta   90.00
_cell.angle_gamma   90.00
#
_symmetry.space_group_name_H-M   'P 1'
#
loop_
_entity.id
_entity.type
_entity.pdbx_description
1 polymer ?
#
loop_
_entity_poly.entity_id
_entity_poly.type
_entity_poly.pdbx_seq_one_letter_code
_entity_poly.pdbx_strand_id
1 'polypeptide(L)'
;MKFLIKLSLKIVKKVFNLELKPVKTYVVWNPSHVASVSGESCDTYQELLELEASTGYSFSSIVEVPDIEQVINAILSESYVSDMKYQEI
;
A
#
# COMPACT_ATOMS: atom_id res chain seq x y z
N MET A 1 -31.02 -2.00 37.67
CA MET A 1 -30.83 -2.36 36.24
C MET A 1 -30.34 -1.23 35.33
N LYS A 2 -30.66 0.06 35.54
CA LYS A 2 -30.21 1.16 34.64
C LYS A 2 -28.68 1.40 34.60
N PHE A 3 -27.95 1.01 35.64
CA PHE A 3 -26.49 1.21 35.73
C PHE A 3 -25.69 0.25 34.85
N LEU A 4 -26.13 -1.01 34.75
CA LEU A 4 -25.45 -2.06 33.97
C LEU A 4 -25.51 -1.79 32.45
N ILE A 5 -26.62 -1.19 31.98
CA ILE A 5 -26.80 -0.85 30.56
C ILE A 5 -25.89 0.33 30.15
N LYS A 6 -25.74 1.35 31.00
CA LYS A 6 -24.83 2.48 30.75
C LYS A 6 -23.36 2.08 30.75
N LEU A 7 -22.98 1.09 31.58
CA LEU A 7 -21.61 0.58 31.63
C LEU A 7 -21.29 -0.25 30.38
N SER A 8 -22.23 -1.09 29.94
CA SER A 8 -22.14 -1.84 28.68
C SER A 8 -21.96 -0.93 27.47
N LEU A 9 -22.74 0.15 27.35
CA LEU A 9 -22.62 1.12 26.25
C LEU A 9 -21.27 1.88 26.23
N LYS A 10 -20.69 2.19 27.40
CA LYS A 10 -19.36 2.82 27.47
C LYS A 10 -18.25 1.87 27.05
N ILE A 11 -18.35 0.59 27.42
CA ILE A 11 -17.38 -0.44 27.03
C ILE A 11 -17.46 -0.68 25.52
N VAL A 12 -18.67 -0.78 24.96
CA VAL A 12 -18.88 -0.94 23.51
C VAL A 12 -18.31 0.25 22.72
N LYS A 13 -18.54 1.49 23.17
CA LYS A 13 -17.94 2.68 22.53
C LYS A 13 -16.40 2.73 22.61
N LYS A 14 -15.81 2.24 23.71
CA LYS A 14 -14.36 2.21 23.88
C LYS A 14 -13.68 1.12 23.05
N VAL A 15 -14.39 0.01 22.79
CA VAL A 15 -13.92 -1.09 21.94
C VAL A 15 -14.07 -0.78 20.45
N PHE A 16 -15.05 0.05 20.07
CA PHE A 16 -15.31 0.45 18.68
C PHE A 16 -14.85 1.88 18.33
N ASN A 17 -13.82 2.40 19.00
CA ASN A 17 -13.12 3.57 18.47
C ASN A 17 -12.19 3.13 17.32
N LEU A 18 -12.77 2.51 16.30
CA LEU A 18 -12.15 2.29 15.00
C LEU A 18 -12.19 3.64 14.30
N GLU A 19 -11.17 4.46 14.56
CA GLU A 19 -10.89 5.57 13.66
C GLU A 19 -10.60 4.96 12.29
N LEU A 20 -11.58 5.07 11.39
CA LEU A 20 -11.43 4.64 10.00
C LEU A 20 -10.31 5.49 9.40
N LYS A 21 -9.14 4.89 9.21
CA LYS A 21 -8.05 5.53 8.48
C LYS A 21 -8.56 5.89 7.08
N PRO A 22 -8.31 7.12 6.59
CA PRO A 22 -8.72 7.49 5.24
C PRO A 22 -8.03 6.55 4.23
N VAL A 23 -8.80 6.07 3.25
CA VAL A 23 -8.24 5.31 2.13
C VAL A 23 -7.46 6.26 1.25
N LYS A 24 -6.27 5.84 0.85
CA LYS A 24 -5.37 6.58 -0.03
C LYS A 24 -5.01 5.70 -1.22
N THR A 25 -4.68 6.35 -2.33
CA THR A 25 -4.31 5.69 -3.57
C THR A 25 -2.79 5.74 -3.75
N TYR A 26 -2.21 4.59 -4.08
CA TYR A 26 -0.78 4.42 -4.26
C TYR A 26 -0.49 3.74 -5.59
N VAL A 27 0.56 4.17 -6.25
CA VAL A 27 1.23 3.39 -7.30
C VAL A 27 2.33 2.57 -6.66
N VAL A 28 2.41 1.28 -6.95
CA VAL A 28 3.44 0.36 -6.44
C VAL A 28 4.17 -0.32 -7.59
N TRP A 29 5.46 -0.58 -7.43
CA TRP A 29 6.25 -1.34 -8.38
C TRP A 29 7.42 -2.07 -7.71
N ASN A 30 7.91 -3.11 -8.36
CA ASN A 30 9.09 -3.87 -7.94
C ASN A 30 10.27 -3.48 -8.86
N PRO A 31 11.28 -2.73 -8.37
CA PRO A 31 12.44 -2.34 -9.18
C PRO A 31 13.17 -3.52 -9.81
N SER A 32 13.24 -4.67 -9.12
CA SER A 32 13.87 -5.88 -9.66
C SER A 32 13.07 -6.47 -10.82
N HIS A 33 11.74 -6.39 -10.76
CA HIS A 33 10.89 -6.79 -11.88
C HIS A 33 11.09 -5.85 -13.07
N VAL A 34 11.08 -4.54 -12.83
CA VAL A 34 11.34 -3.53 -13.87
C VAL A 34 12.67 -3.82 -14.56
N ALA A 35 13.76 -3.92 -13.79
CA ALA A 35 15.09 -4.21 -14.32
C ALA A 35 15.17 -5.53 -15.10
N SER A 36 14.41 -6.56 -14.69
CA SER A 36 14.39 -7.85 -15.41
C SER A 36 13.72 -7.78 -16.78
N VAL A 37 12.78 -6.85 -16.98
CA VAL A 37 12.01 -6.72 -18.23
C VAL A 37 12.56 -5.61 -19.12
N SER A 38 12.88 -4.44 -18.57
CA SER A 38 13.39 -3.28 -19.31
C SER A 38 14.91 -3.27 -19.46
N GLY A 39 15.64 -3.94 -18.56
CA GLY A 39 17.10 -3.81 -18.44
C GLY A 39 17.56 -2.56 -17.66
N GLU A 40 16.63 -1.75 -17.15
CA GLU A 40 16.91 -0.51 -16.43
C GLU A 40 16.42 -0.57 -14.98
N SER A 41 17.22 -0.09 -14.04
CA SER A 41 16.75 0.13 -12.66
C SER A 41 15.81 1.33 -12.65
N CYS A 42 14.73 1.22 -11.89
CA CYS A 42 13.74 2.26 -11.76
C CYS A 42 13.44 2.49 -10.28
N ASP A 43 14.18 3.42 -9.69
CA ASP A 43 14.20 3.65 -8.25
C ASP A 43 13.25 4.79 -7.85
N THR A 44 12.88 5.66 -8.79
CA THR A 44 11.96 6.78 -8.57
C THR A 44 10.67 6.65 -9.38
N TYR A 45 9.62 7.32 -8.91
CA TYR A 45 8.35 7.37 -9.63
C TYR A 45 8.46 8.09 -10.98
N GLN A 46 9.33 9.09 -11.09
CA GLN A 46 9.53 9.83 -12.34
C GLN A 46 10.17 8.95 -13.42
N GLU A 47 11.21 8.20 -13.05
CA GLU A 47 11.84 7.20 -13.94
C GLU A 47 10.82 6.16 -14.41
N LEU A 48 9.91 5.74 -13.53
CA LEU A 48 8.86 4.76 -13.85
C LEU A 48 7.94 5.28 -14.94
N LEU A 49 7.47 6.51 -14.80
CA LEU A 49 6.59 7.14 -15.78
C LEU A 49 7.28 7.31 -17.14
N GLU A 50 8.55 7.72 -17.15
CA GLU A 50 9.33 7.88 -18.37
C GLU A 50 9.56 6.52 -19.06
N LEU A 51 9.81 5.47 -18.27
CA LEU A 51 10.02 4.12 -18.77
C LEU A 51 8.73 3.51 -19.31
N GLU A 52 7.60 3.60 -18.59
CA GLU A 52 6.30 3.12 -19.08
C GLU A 52 5.88 3.86 -20.36
N ALA A 53 6.13 5.18 -20.43
CA ALA A 53 5.82 5.98 -21.61
C ALA A 53 6.70 5.62 -22.82
N SER A 54 7.98 5.32 -22.62
CA SER A 54 8.91 4.99 -23.70
C SER A 54 8.75 3.55 -24.20
N THR A 55 8.45 2.62 -23.31
CA THR A 55 8.33 1.19 -23.64
C THR A 55 6.92 0.77 -24.03
N GLY A 56 5.90 1.54 -23.60
CA GLY A 56 4.48 1.18 -23.78
C GLY A 56 4.01 0.01 -22.90
N TYR A 57 4.86 -0.46 -21.98
CA TYR A 57 4.51 -1.48 -20.99
C TYR A 57 4.17 -0.84 -19.65
N SER A 58 3.27 -1.48 -18.90
CA SER A 58 3.01 -1.11 -17.51
C SER A 58 3.78 -2.05 -16.59
N PHE A 59 4.61 -1.46 -15.74
CA PHE A 59 5.40 -2.12 -14.70
C PHE A 59 4.84 -1.87 -13.30
N SER A 60 3.88 -0.96 -13.19
CA SER A 60 3.29 -0.49 -11.95
C SER A 60 1.88 -1.04 -11.73
N SER A 61 1.37 -0.89 -10.50
CA SER A 61 -0.01 -1.24 -10.15
C SER A 61 -0.58 -0.21 -9.17
N ILE A 62 -1.89 0.01 -9.24
CA ILE A 62 -2.59 0.93 -8.35
C ILE A 62 -3.21 0.14 -7.18
N VAL A 63 -3.04 0.65 -5.96
CA VAL A 63 -3.57 0.05 -4.75
C VAL A 63 -4.27 1.13 -3.91
N GLU A 64 -5.47 0.83 -3.43
CA GLU A 64 -6.25 1.72 -2.57
C GLU A 64 -6.32 1.15 -1.16
N VAL A 65 -5.53 1.72 -0.24
CA VAL A 65 -5.42 1.19 1.12
C VAL A 65 -5.26 2.31 2.15
N PRO A 66 -5.71 2.08 3.40
CA PRO A 66 -5.47 3.01 4.49
C PRO A 66 -4.02 3.05 4.98
N ASP A 67 -3.22 2.01 4.66
CA ASP A 67 -1.88 1.80 5.18
C ASP A 67 -1.05 0.96 4.19
N ILE A 68 -0.33 1.63 3.30
CA ILE A 68 0.47 0.98 2.25
C ILE A 68 1.61 0.14 2.82
N GLU A 69 2.19 0.56 3.95
CA GLU A 69 3.28 -0.15 4.61
C GLU A 69 2.89 -1.57 5.01
N GLN A 70 1.64 -1.78 5.45
CA GLN A 70 1.17 -3.13 5.77
C GLN A 70 1.13 -4.03 4.54
N VAL A 71 0.73 -3.49 3.38
CA VAL A 71 0.71 -4.23 2.12
C VAL A 71 2.14 -4.56 1.67
N ILE A 72 3.04 -3.58 1.70
CA ILE A 72 4.44 -3.77 1.31
C ILE A 72 5.11 -4.80 2.21
N ASN A 73 4.96 -4.69 3.53
CA ASN A 73 5.54 -5.65 4.46
C ASN A 73 4.97 -7.06 4.26
N ALA A 74 3.67 -7.21 3.96
CA ALA A 74 3.09 -8.51 3.63
C ALA A 74 3.77 -9.11 2.40
N ILE A 75 3.88 -8.35 1.31
CA ILE A 75 4.55 -8.77 0.07
C ILE A 75 6.00 -9.18 0.34
N LEU A 76 6.78 -8.35 1.02
CA LEU A 76 8.19 -8.64 1.32
C LEU A 76 8.36 -9.86 2.23
N SER A 77 7.38 -10.16 3.08
CA SER A 77 7.43 -11.32 3.98
C SER A 77 7.00 -12.63 3.33
N GLU A 78 6.12 -12.57 2.33
CA GLU A 78 5.53 -13.77 1.69
C GLU A 78 6.16 -14.10 0.32
N SER A 79 6.97 -13.20 -0.22
CA SER A 79 7.60 -13.36 -1.53
C SER A 79 9.12 -13.27 -1.46
N TYR A 80 9.79 -13.72 -2.52
CA TYR A 80 11.24 -13.56 -2.68
C TYR A 80 11.62 -12.18 -3.25
N VAL A 81 10.74 -11.18 -3.13
CA VAL A 81 11.01 -9.81 -3.55
C VAL A 81 11.83 -9.11 -2.48
N SER A 82 12.98 -8.54 -2.86
CA SER A 82 13.89 -7.87 -1.94
C SER A 82 13.54 -6.41 -1.68
N ASP A 83 12.77 -5.78 -2.58
CA ASP A 83 12.40 -4.36 -2.47
C ASP A 83 11.10 -4.09 -3.23
N MET A 84 10.30 -3.18 -2.70
CA MET A 84 9.07 -2.68 -3.30
C MET A 84 9.04 -1.17 -3.11
N LYS A 85 8.77 -0.44 -4.19
CA LYS A 85 8.62 1.01 -4.16
C LYS A 85 7.15 1.38 -4.29
N TYR A 86 6.80 2.54 -3.75
CA TYR A 86 5.46 3.08 -3.85
C TYR A 86 5.45 4.61 -3.85
N GLN A 87 4.41 5.21 -4.42
CA GLN A 87 4.15 6.65 -4.45
C GLN A 87 2.67 6.93 -4.23
N GLU A 88 2.33 7.82 -3.30
CA GLU A 88 0.96 8.33 -3.11
C GLU A 88 0.60 9.26 -4.28
N ILE A 89 -0.58 9.09 -4.88
CA ILE A 89 -1.07 9.85 -6.05
C ILE A 89 -2.43 10.51 -5.80
#